data_AF-A0A126QKH9-F1
#
_entry.id   AF-A0A126QKH9-F1
#
_cell.length_a   1.000
_cell.length_b   1.000
_cell.length_c   1.000
_cell.angle_alpha   90.00
_cell.angle_beta   90.00
_cell.angle_gamma   90.00
#
_symmetry.space_group_name_H-M   'P 1'
#
loop_
_entity.id
_entity.type
_entity.pdbx_description
1 polymer ?
#
loop_
_entity_poly.entity_id
_entity_poly.type
_entity_poly.pdbx_seq_one_letter_code
_entity_poly.pdbx_strand_id
1 'polypeptide(L)'
;MDEQSRKQLVETLSGRAENLYRTRQHLCADAILLAFNEVLDGGLTEQQAVGLTAGMSMGQGESGCLCGAVAGGTLVLGLFLAGEGGAYRNSALVRAGVRRLHERFKAVNGSTCCRVLTKKVNHDSALHFEQCAQFTGDAARMAGSILFELRPALADRVDRDRAETRDSLGRGVLRRLFNRLFR
;
A
#
# COMPACT_ATOMS: atom_id res chain seq x y z
N MET A 1 10.52 8.02 18.70
CA MET A 1 10.20 9.05 17.68
C MET A 1 9.02 9.91 18.14
N ASP A 2 9.11 11.24 18.02
CA ASP A 2 8.02 12.17 18.36
C ASP A 2 6.85 12.12 17.36
N GLU A 3 5.74 12.79 17.69
CA GLU A 3 4.51 12.78 16.88
C GLU A 3 4.69 13.45 15.51
N GLN A 4 5.46 14.53 15.41
CA GLN A 4 5.67 15.24 14.15
C GLN A 4 6.50 14.39 13.18
N SER A 5 7.57 13.77 13.68
CA SER A 5 8.39 12.84 12.91
C SER A 5 7.56 11.64 12.41
N ARG A 6 6.60 11.16 13.21
CA ARG A 6 5.69 10.08 12.80
C ARG A 6 4.75 10.48 11.68
N LYS A 7 4.14 11.67 11.78
CA LYS A 7 3.31 12.21 10.71
C LYS A 7 4.10 12.35 9.41
N GLN A 8 5.31 12.88 9.50
CA GLN A 8 6.18 13.02 8.33
C GLN A 8 6.49 11.65 7.68
N LEU A 9 6.84 10.65 8.49
CA LEU A 9 7.08 9.29 8.00
C LEU A 9 5.86 8.68 7.29
N VAL A 10 4.66 8.89 7.85
CA VAL A 10 3.42 8.42 7.24
C VAL A 10 3.18 9.09 5.88
N GLU A 11 3.44 10.40 5.76
CA GLU A 11 3.35 11.09 4.46
C GLU A 11 4.41 10.61 3.47
N THR A 12 5.63 10.31 3.94
CA THR A 12 6.68 9.73 3.10
C THR A 12 6.26 8.37 2.53
N LEU A 13 5.73 7.47 3.37
CA LEU A 13 5.21 6.16 2.93
C LEU A 13 4.04 6.30 1.95
N SER A 14 3.12 7.24 2.21
CA SER A 14 2.02 7.58 1.30
C SER A 14 2.55 8.02 -0.07
N GLY A 15 3.48 8.99 -0.08
CA GLY A 15 4.08 9.51 -1.30
C GLY A 15 4.90 8.48 -2.06
N ARG A 16 5.57 7.55 -1.37
CA ARG A 16 6.30 6.44 -1.98
C ARG A 16 5.35 5.47 -2.69
N ALA A 17 4.28 5.04 -2.02
CA ALA A 17 3.28 4.14 -2.62
C ALA A 17 2.61 4.79 -3.84
N GLU A 18 2.22 6.06 -3.74
CA GLU A 18 1.66 6.82 -4.85
C GLU A 18 2.67 6.97 -6.00
N ASN A 19 3.95 7.24 -5.72
CA ASN A 19 5.01 7.33 -6.74
C ASN A 19 5.20 6.00 -7.49
N LEU A 20 5.23 4.87 -6.79
CA LEU A 20 5.34 3.54 -7.41
C LEU A 20 4.16 3.24 -8.37
N TYR A 21 2.95 3.66 -7.99
CA TYR A 21 1.78 3.56 -8.86
C TYR A 21 1.85 4.51 -10.06
N ARG A 22 2.13 5.80 -9.82
CA ARG A 22 2.16 6.86 -10.85
C ARG A 22 3.24 6.61 -11.90
N THR A 23 4.36 6.02 -11.50
CA THR A 23 5.44 5.62 -12.41
C THR A 23 5.15 4.34 -13.20
N ARG A 24 3.96 3.74 -13.01
CA ARG A 24 3.47 2.54 -13.71
C ARG A 24 4.35 1.30 -13.50
N GLN A 25 5.17 1.29 -12.45
CA GLN A 25 5.96 0.14 -12.03
C GLN A 25 5.04 -0.93 -11.44
N HIS A 26 4.11 -0.48 -10.61
CA HIS A 26 3.24 -1.32 -9.78
C HIS A 26 1.78 -0.88 -9.86
N LEU A 27 0.87 -1.81 -9.59
CA LEU A 27 -0.55 -1.50 -9.37
C LEU A 27 -0.76 -1.13 -7.89
N CYS A 28 -2.01 -0.82 -7.52
CA CYS A 28 -2.29 -0.19 -6.23
C CYS A 28 -1.93 -1.06 -5.01
N ALA A 29 -2.16 -2.38 -5.07
CA ALA A 29 -1.89 -3.27 -3.95
C ALA A 29 -0.39 -3.51 -3.75
N ASP A 30 0.33 -3.83 -4.82
CA ASP A 30 1.78 -4.03 -4.83
C ASP A 30 2.55 -2.75 -4.48
N ALA A 31 2.13 -1.59 -5.00
CA ALA A 31 2.77 -0.32 -4.67
C ALA A 31 2.77 -0.03 -3.16
N ILE A 32 1.66 -0.29 -2.47
CA ILE A 32 1.56 -0.10 -1.02
C ILE A 32 2.44 -1.12 -0.28
N LEU A 33 2.30 -2.41 -0.61
CA LEU A 33 3.07 -3.44 0.10
C LEU A 33 4.58 -3.24 -0.09
N LEU A 34 5.03 -2.92 -1.31
CA LEU A 34 6.43 -2.65 -1.61
C LEU A 34 6.93 -1.40 -0.90
N ALA A 35 6.20 -0.29 -0.90
CA ALA A 35 6.61 0.93 -0.21
C ALA A 35 6.92 0.66 1.28
N PHE A 36 6.03 -0.07 1.97
CA PHE A 36 6.25 -0.41 3.38
C PHE A 36 7.31 -1.48 3.57
N ASN A 37 7.34 -2.51 2.73
CA ASN A 37 8.33 -3.59 2.81
C ASN A 37 9.75 -3.07 2.59
N GLU A 38 9.94 -2.17 1.63
CA GLU A 38 11.24 -1.53 1.36
C GLU A 38 11.68 -0.64 2.53
N VAL A 39 10.78 0.20 3.05
CA VAL A 39 11.11 1.23 4.06
C VAL A 39 11.26 0.65 5.47
N LEU A 40 10.51 -0.39 5.82
CA LEU A 40 10.50 -0.96 7.19
C LEU A 40 11.22 -2.30 7.28
N ASP A 41 11.96 -2.68 6.24
CA ASP A 41 12.66 -3.96 6.12
C ASP A 41 11.73 -5.16 6.42
N GLY A 42 10.64 -5.25 5.66
CA GLY A 42 9.59 -6.24 5.86
C GLY A 42 9.97 -7.69 5.51
N GLY A 43 11.18 -7.91 4.99
CA GLY A 43 11.73 -9.23 4.69
C GLY A 43 11.15 -9.95 3.48
N LEU A 44 10.20 -9.34 2.73
CA LEU A 44 9.72 -9.91 1.47
C LEU A 44 10.62 -9.51 0.31
N THR A 45 10.86 -10.44 -0.63
CA THR A 45 11.40 -10.07 -1.94
C THR A 45 10.34 -9.31 -2.75
N GLU A 46 10.77 -8.53 -3.75
CA GLU A 46 9.83 -7.84 -4.65
C GLU A 46 8.89 -8.85 -5.34
N GLN A 47 9.42 -10.00 -5.78
CA GLN A 47 8.63 -11.07 -6.40
C GLN A 47 7.56 -11.62 -5.45
N GLN A 48 7.89 -11.84 -4.18
CA GLN A 48 6.91 -12.28 -3.18
C GLN A 48 5.84 -11.23 -2.95
N ALA A 49 6.23 -9.96 -2.76
CA ALA A 49 5.28 -8.87 -2.53
C ALA A 49 4.32 -8.69 -3.72
N VAL A 50 4.84 -8.68 -4.96
CA VAL A 50 4.03 -8.60 -6.18
C VAL A 50 3.16 -9.86 -6.35
N GLY A 51 3.70 -11.05 -6.08
CA GLY A 51 2.94 -12.30 -6.18
C GLY A 51 1.75 -12.35 -5.21
N LEU A 52 1.96 -11.96 -3.94
CA LEU A 52 0.92 -11.93 -2.91
C LEU A 52 -0.21 -10.92 -3.20
N THR A 53 0.10 -9.86 -3.93
CA THR A 53 -0.83 -8.76 -4.24
C THR A 53 -1.44 -8.85 -5.63
N ALA A 54 -0.90 -9.66 -6.55
CA ALA A 54 -1.33 -9.75 -7.94
C ALA A 54 -2.83 -10.00 -8.08
N GLY A 55 -3.39 -10.89 -7.27
CA GLY A 55 -4.82 -11.21 -7.26
C GLY A 55 -5.71 -10.16 -6.60
N MET A 56 -5.15 -9.07 -6.06
CA MET A 56 -5.90 -7.99 -5.38
C MET A 56 -5.99 -6.72 -6.21
N SER A 57 -5.03 -6.52 -7.11
CA SER A 57 -4.98 -5.39 -8.04
C SER A 57 -6.16 -5.43 -9.02
N MET A 58 -6.59 -4.24 -9.47
CA MET A 58 -7.84 -4.06 -10.25
C MET A 58 -9.12 -4.50 -9.51
N GLY A 59 -9.03 -4.60 -8.17
CA GLY A 59 -10.01 -5.31 -7.38
C GLY A 59 -9.83 -6.82 -7.53
N GLN A 60 -10.19 -7.58 -6.52
CA GLN A 60 -9.66 -8.94 -6.35
C GLN A 60 -9.92 -9.91 -7.53
N GLY A 61 -8.98 -10.03 -8.47
CA GLY A 61 -9.12 -10.83 -9.69
C GLY A 61 -10.06 -10.20 -10.71
N GLU A 62 -10.06 -8.87 -10.83
CA GLU A 62 -10.86 -8.08 -11.78
C GLU A 62 -12.39 -8.20 -11.59
N SER A 63 -12.81 -8.88 -10.52
CA SER A 63 -14.20 -9.03 -10.11
C SER A 63 -14.87 -7.71 -9.67
N GLY A 64 -14.10 -6.62 -9.55
CA GLY A 64 -14.55 -5.31 -9.08
C GLY A 64 -14.95 -5.28 -7.59
N CYS A 65 -14.51 -6.26 -6.80
CA CYS A 65 -14.74 -6.34 -5.36
C CYS A 65 -13.79 -5.41 -4.57
N LEU A 66 -13.25 -5.84 -3.43
CA LEU A 66 -12.42 -5.00 -2.54
C LEU A 66 -11.35 -4.22 -3.31
N CYS A 67 -11.28 -2.91 -3.07
CA CYS A 67 -10.27 -2.02 -3.63
C CYS A 67 -8.86 -2.56 -3.35
N GLY A 68 -8.03 -2.65 -4.40
CA GLY A 68 -6.66 -3.14 -4.27
C GLY A 68 -5.81 -2.33 -3.30
N ALA A 69 -6.05 -1.02 -3.18
CA ALA A 69 -5.35 -0.18 -2.21
C ALA A 69 -5.66 -0.57 -0.74
N VAL A 70 -6.93 -0.85 -0.44
CA VAL A 70 -7.35 -1.34 0.89
C VAL A 70 -6.78 -2.74 1.15
N ALA A 71 -6.75 -3.59 0.13
CA ALA A 71 -6.17 -4.93 0.23
C ALA A 71 -4.65 -4.89 0.47
N GLY A 72 -3.91 -4.01 -0.21
CA GLY A 72 -2.48 -3.77 0.02
C GLY A 72 -2.22 -3.27 1.44
N GLY A 73 -2.98 -2.28 1.92
CA GLY A 73 -2.90 -1.83 3.31
C GLY A 73 -3.23 -2.93 4.33
N THR A 74 -4.15 -3.84 4.00
CA THR A 74 -4.46 -5.01 4.82
C THR A 74 -3.26 -5.95 4.95
N LEU A 75 -2.53 -6.18 3.85
CA LEU A 75 -1.30 -6.98 3.89
C LEU A 75 -0.19 -6.29 4.69
N VAL A 76 -0.02 -4.98 4.56
CA VAL A 76 0.93 -4.21 5.38
C VAL A 76 0.63 -4.37 6.86
N LEU A 77 -0.61 -4.13 7.27
CA LEU A 77 -1.01 -4.28 8.68
C LEU A 77 -0.82 -5.73 9.16
N GLY A 78 -1.15 -6.72 8.32
CA GLY A 78 -0.91 -8.13 8.61
C GLY A 78 0.57 -8.44 8.85
N LEU A 79 1.43 -8.06 7.91
CA LEU A 79 2.87 -8.30 7.93
C LEU A 79 3.50 -7.70 9.20
N PHE A 80 3.23 -6.42 9.46
CA PHE A 80 3.94 -5.68 10.49
C PHE A 80 3.30 -5.73 11.88
N LEU A 81 1.98 -5.95 12.02
CA LEU A 81 1.35 -6.14 13.33
C LEU A 81 1.43 -7.59 13.83
N ALA A 82 1.57 -8.58 12.94
CA ALA A 82 1.78 -9.97 13.35
C ALA A 82 3.10 -10.13 14.13
N GLY A 83 4.19 -9.53 13.62
CA GLY A 83 5.51 -9.55 14.23
C GLY A 83 6.15 -10.94 14.34
N GLU A 84 7.42 -10.95 14.79
CA GLU A 84 8.26 -12.16 14.88
C GLU A 84 7.75 -13.19 15.93
N GLY A 85 6.89 -12.78 16.87
CA GLY A 85 6.46 -13.59 18.03
C GLY A 85 5.15 -14.38 17.89
N GLY A 86 4.51 -14.39 16.72
CA GLY A 86 3.42 -15.31 16.40
C GLY A 86 2.18 -14.66 15.79
N ALA A 87 2.00 -14.85 14.49
CA ALA A 87 0.86 -14.39 13.71
C ALA A 87 -0.51 -14.75 14.32
N TYR A 88 -0.61 -15.89 14.99
CA TYR A 88 -1.85 -16.31 15.67
C TYR A 88 -2.15 -15.48 16.93
N ARG A 89 -1.13 -15.15 17.73
CA ARG A 89 -1.28 -14.37 18.98
C ARG A 89 -1.76 -12.95 18.70
N ASN A 90 -1.22 -12.33 17.65
CA ASN A 90 -1.55 -10.96 17.27
C ASN A 90 -2.72 -10.85 16.29
N SER A 91 -3.40 -11.96 15.98
CA SER A 91 -4.50 -11.97 15.01
C SER A 91 -5.65 -11.02 15.36
N ALA A 92 -5.94 -10.83 16.65
CA ALA A 92 -6.93 -9.87 17.12
C ALA A 92 -6.51 -8.41 16.87
N LEU A 93 -5.23 -8.09 17.10
CA LEU A 93 -4.64 -6.77 16.83
C LEU A 93 -4.66 -6.47 15.33
N VAL A 94 -4.25 -7.44 14.50
CA VAL A 94 -4.30 -7.34 13.03
C VAL A 94 -5.74 -7.09 12.56
N ARG A 95 -6.71 -7.90 12.99
CA ARG A 95 -8.13 -7.70 12.64
C ARG A 95 -8.65 -6.32 13.06
N ALA A 96 -8.28 -5.84 14.25
CA ALA A 96 -8.67 -4.52 14.72
C ALA A 96 -8.05 -3.39 13.86
N GLY A 97 -6.77 -3.51 13.50
CA GLY A 97 -6.09 -2.56 12.60
C GLY A 97 -6.74 -2.53 11.22
N VAL A 98 -6.98 -3.70 10.63
CA VAL A 98 -7.63 -3.83 9.31
C VAL A 98 -9.06 -3.28 9.33
N ARG A 99 -9.81 -3.52 10.41
CA ARG A 99 -11.14 -2.89 10.59
C ARG A 99 -11.05 -1.37 10.58
N ARG A 100 -10.08 -0.78 11.30
CA ARG A 100 -9.87 0.68 11.31
C ARG A 100 -9.52 1.19 9.91
N LEU A 101 -8.68 0.48 9.16
CA LEU A 101 -8.34 0.85 7.78
C LEU A 101 -9.60 0.83 6.89
N HIS A 102 -10.39 -0.24 6.97
CA HIS A 102 -11.64 -0.37 6.22
C HIS A 102 -12.60 0.79 6.50
N GLU A 103 -12.86 1.07 7.78
CA GLU A 103 -13.78 2.15 8.17
C GLU A 103 -13.25 3.54 7.82
N ARG A 104 -11.96 3.83 8.05
CA ARG A 104 -11.36 5.13 7.68
C ARG A 104 -11.41 5.35 6.17
N PHE A 105 -11.05 4.33 5.38
CA PHE A 105 -11.09 4.43 3.93
C PHE A 105 -12.53 4.64 3.43
N LYS A 106 -13.49 3.87 3.96
CA LYS A 106 -14.91 4.01 3.62
C LYS A 106 -15.45 5.39 4.00
N ALA A 107 -15.08 5.93 5.15
CA ALA A 107 -15.54 7.24 5.61
C ALA A 107 -15.08 8.38 4.68
N VAL A 108 -13.84 8.29 4.16
CA VAL A 108 -13.27 9.30 3.25
C VAL A 108 -13.77 9.11 1.81
N ASN A 109 -13.79 7.87 1.32
CA ASN A 109 -14.02 7.57 -0.10
C ASN A 109 -15.44 7.07 -0.42
N GLY A 110 -16.29 6.89 0.59
CA GLY A 110 -17.68 6.44 0.49
C GLY A 110 -17.88 4.93 0.31
N SER A 111 -16.84 4.17 -0.07
CA SER A 111 -16.93 2.71 -0.28
C SER A 111 -15.55 2.06 -0.16
N THR A 112 -15.52 0.73 -0.03
CA THR A 112 -14.32 -0.10 -0.19
C THR A 112 -14.42 -1.03 -1.40
N CYS A 113 -15.60 -1.09 -2.05
CA CYS A 113 -15.82 -1.86 -3.28
C CYS A 113 -15.29 -1.09 -4.49
N CYS A 114 -14.30 -1.65 -5.18
CA CYS A 114 -13.62 -1.08 -6.34
C CYS A 114 -14.61 -0.65 -7.41
N ARG A 115 -15.58 -1.51 -7.76
CA ARG A 115 -16.62 -1.18 -8.76
C ARG A 115 -17.44 0.05 -8.38
N VAL A 116 -17.75 0.21 -7.10
CA VAL A 116 -18.53 1.38 -6.64
C VAL A 116 -17.68 2.64 -6.71
N LEU A 117 -16.42 2.56 -6.27
CA LEU A 117 -15.49 3.69 -6.26
C LEU A 117 -15.23 4.22 -7.68
N THR A 118 -14.97 3.32 -8.61
CA THR A 118 -14.55 3.69 -9.98
C THR A 118 -15.72 3.91 -10.92
N LYS A 119 -16.97 3.64 -10.51
CA LYS A 119 -18.17 3.72 -11.36
C LYS A 119 -18.28 5.01 -12.16
N LYS A 120 -17.94 6.15 -11.54
CA LYS A 120 -18.08 7.47 -12.16
C LYS A 120 -16.97 7.81 -13.15
N VAL A 121 -15.82 7.13 -13.06
CA VAL A 121 -14.63 7.41 -13.89
C VAL A 121 -14.25 6.25 -14.79
N ASN A 122 -14.95 5.12 -14.73
CA ASN A 122 -14.57 3.91 -15.46
C ASN A 122 -14.59 4.07 -17.00
N HIS A 123 -15.24 5.11 -17.51
CA HIS A 123 -15.26 5.45 -18.94
C HIS A 123 -14.04 6.25 -19.40
N ASP A 124 -13.23 6.78 -18.48
CA ASP A 124 -12.06 7.60 -18.75
C ASP A 124 -10.83 7.00 -18.05
N SER A 125 -9.90 6.47 -18.85
CA SER A 125 -8.72 5.78 -18.33
C SER A 125 -7.75 6.71 -17.59
N ALA A 126 -7.71 8.00 -17.92
CA ALA A 126 -6.86 8.99 -17.26
C ALA A 126 -7.43 9.38 -15.90
N LEU A 127 -8.74 9.66 -15.84
CA LEU A 127 -9.42 9.94 -14.57
C LEU A 127 -9.43 8.73 -13.63
N HIS A 128 -9.65 7.53 -14.18
CA HIS A 128 -9.57 6.30 -13.40
C HIS A 128 -8.15 6.09 -12.85
N PHE A 129 -7.11 6.28 -13.67
CA PHE A 129 -5.73 6.17 -13.20
C PHE A 129 -5.42 7.18 -12.08
N GLU A 130 -5.83 8.44 -12.24
CA GLU A 130 -5.62 9.49 -11.23
C GLU A 130 -6.32 9.14 -9.91
N GLN A 131 -7.57 8.69 -9.97
CA GLN A 131 -8.32 8.30 -8.78
C GLN A 131 -7.67 7.09 -8.07
N CYS A 132 -7.21 6.09 -8.82
CA CYS A 132 -6.51 4.95 -8.24
C CYS A 132 -5.15 5.34 -7.62
N ALA A 133 -4.46 6.33 -8.18
CA ALA A 133 -3.24 6.88 -7.58
C ALA A 133 -3.54 7.54 -6.22
N GLN A 134 -4.60 8.34 -6.14
CA GLN A 134 -5.05 8.97 -4.90
C GLN A 134 -5.43 7.93 -3.84
N PHE A 135 -6.24 6.92 -4.20
CA PHE A 135 -6.59 5.84 -3.28
C PHE A 135 -5.36 5.06 -2.79
N THR A 136 -4.33 4.92 -3.63
CA THR A 136 -3.08 4.26 -3.26
C THR A 136 -2.37 5.04 -2.16
N GLY A 137 -2.20 6.35 -2.33
CA GLY A 137 -1.63 7.23 -1.31
C GLY A 137 -2.47 7.25 -0.03
N ASP A 138 -3.77 7.45 -0.14
CA ASP A 138 -4.67 7.54 1.02
C ASP A 138 -4.70 6.25 1.85
N ALA A 139 -4.79 5.09 1.21
CA ALA A 139 -4.76 3.81 1.90
C ALA A 139 -3.39 3.56 2.57
N ALA A 140 -2.29 3.92 1.91
CA ALA A 140 -0.95 3.87 2.50
C ALA A 140 -0.83 4.78 3.73
N ARG A 141 -1.28 6.04 3.64
CA ARG A 141 -1.31 7.00 4.76
C ARG A 141 -2.09 6.42 5.94
N MET A 142 -3.29 5.91 5.70
CA MET A 142 -4.15 5.35 6.73
C MET A 142 -3.53 4.10 7.36
N ALA A 143 -2.97 3.19 6.55
CA ALA A 143 -2.29 1.99 7.04
C ALA A 143 -1.07 2.35 7.89
N GLY A 144 -0.25 3.30 7.46
CA GLY A 144 0.92 3.77 8.21
C GLY A 144 0.55 4.43 9.54
N SER A 145 -0.45 5.32 9.54
CA SER A 145 -0.97 5.91 10.78
C SER A 145 -1.43 4.84 11.76
N ILE A 146 -2.27 3.90 11.32
CA ILE A 146 -2.74 2.79 12.17
C ILE A 146 -1.58 1.93 12.66
N LEU A 147 -0.62 1.64 11.79
CA LEU A 147 0.54 0.81 12.09
C LEU A 147 1.37 1.42 13.22
N PHE A 148 1.75 2.69 13.11
CA PHE A 148 2.59 3.36 14.11
C PHE A 148 1.81 3.75 15.37
N GLU A 149 0.48 3.90 15.31
CA GLU A 149 -0.37 3.99 16.50
C GLU A 149 -0.35 2.68 17.30
N LEU A 150 -0.51 1.54 16.63
CA LEU A 150 -0.62 0.22 17.27
C LEU A 150 0.74 -0.41 17.61
N ARG A 151 1.80 -0.04 16.88
CA ARG A 151 3.16 -0.54 17.10
C ARG A 151 4.22 0.56 16.88
N PRO A 152 4.33 1.52 17.81
CA PRO A 152 5.22 2.67 17.67
C PRO A 152 6.70 2.32 17.44
N ALA A 153 7.18 1.19 17.99
CA ALA A 153 8.57 0.75 17.88
C ALA A 153 9.02 0.42 16.43
N LEU A 154 8.08 0.23 15.48
CA LEU A 154 8.45 0.03 14.07
C LEU A 154 9.03 1.30 13.43
N ALA A 155 8.78 2.47 14.01
CA ALA A 155 9.39 3.72 13.60
C ALA A 155 10.92 3.69 13.61
N ASP A 156 11.50 2.85 14.47
CA ASP A 156 12.95 2.80 14.66
C ASP A 156 13.62 1.90 13.60
N ARG A 157 12.84 1.15 12.81
CA ARG A 157 13.31 0.28 11.71
C ARG A 157 13.32 0.97 10.34
N VAL A 158 13.07 2.27 10.30
CA VAL A 158 12.91 3.02 9.05
C VAL A 158 14.26 3.19 8.35
N ASP A 159 14.36 2.64 7.14
CA ASP A 159 15.40 2.98 6.18
C ASP A 159 15.03 4.31 5.51
N ARG A 160 15.72 5.39 5.90
CA ARG A 160 15.45 6.74 5.41
C ARG A 160 15.81 6.93 3.94
N ASP A 161 16.86 6.27 3.46
CA ASP A 161 17.31 6.37 2.07
C ASP A 161 16.25 5.78 1.14
N ARG A 162 15.68 4.63 1.53
CA ARG A 162 14.55 4.02 0.80
C ARG A 162 13.27 4.84 0.92
N ALA A 163 13.03 5.46 2.07
CA ALA A 163 11.85 6.30 2.28
C ALA A 163 11.86 7.54 1.36
N GLU A 164 13.02 8.15 1.16
CA GLU A 164 13.18 9.36 0.33
C GLU A 164 13.33 9.06 -1.17
N THR A 165 13.47 7.78 -1.53
CA THR A 165 13.62 7.38 -2.93
C THR A 165 12.37 7.70 -3.76
N ARG A 166 12.57 8.52 -4.79
CA ARG A 166 11.55 8.83 -5.80
C ARG A 166 11.97 8.31 -7.16
N ASP A 167 11.15 7.45 -7.74
CA ASP A 167 11.38 6.94 -9.08
C ASP A 167 10.86 7.92 -10.13
N SER A 168 11.60 8.00 -11.23
CA SER A 168 11.17 8.72 -12.43
C SER A 168 10.35 7.81 -13.34
N LEU A 169 9.53 8.41 -14.20
CA LEU A 169 8.79 7.67 -15.23
C LEU A 169 9.72 6.83 -16.12
N GLY A 170 10.87 7.40 -16.52
CA GLY A 170 11.85 6.69 -17.35
C GLY A 170 12.41 5.44 -16.66
N ARG A 171 12.79 5.56 -15.38
CA ARG A 171 13.24 4.41 -14.58
C ARG A 171 12.13 3.37 -14.43
N GLY A 172 10.89 3.81 -14.23
CA GLY A 172 9.75 2.91 -14.12
C GLY A 172 9.47 2.11 -15.39
N VAL A 173 9.55 2.76 -16.56
CA VAL A 173 9.43 2.10 -17.87
C VAL A 173 10.53 1.06 -18.06
N LEU A 174 11.78 1.40 -17.78
CA LEU A 174 12.93 0.47 -17.84
C LEU A 174 12.73 -0.75 -16.94
N ARG A 175 12.34 -0.54 -15.67
CA ARG A 175 12.10 -1.64 -14.72
C ARG A 175 10.97 -2.56 -15.18
N ARG A 176 9.90 -1.99 -15.74
CA ARG A 176 8.77 -2.78 -16.27
C ARG A 176 9.16 -3.65 -17.46
N LEU A 177 10.00 -3.11 -18.36
CA LEU A 177 10.56 -3.86 -19.48
C LEU A 177 11.46 -4.99 -18.98
N PHE A 178 12.36 -4.69 -18.04
CA PHE A 178 13.22 -5.68 -17.40
C PHE A 178 12.41 -6.81 -16.75
N ASN A 179 11.41 -6.47 -15.93
CA ASN A 179 10.55 -7.45 -15.26
C ASN A 179 9.70 -8.30 -16.22
N ARG A 180 9.46 -7.85 -17.46
CA ARG A 180 8.79 -8.64 -18.51
C ARG A 180 9.74 -9.56 -19.27
N LEU A 181 10.99 -9.13 -19.47
CA LEU A 181 12.02 -9.88 -20.20
C LEU A 181 12.63 -11.01 -19.37
N PHE A 182 12.69 -10.84 -18.05
CA PHE A 182 13.31 -11.79 -17.12
C PHE A 182 12.30 -12.44 -16.18
N ARG A 183 11.06 -12.57 -16.64
CA ARG A 183 10.00 -13.35 -16.00
C ARG A 183 9.97 -14.78 -16.51
#